data_AF-A0A3D0DKX2-F1
#
_entry.id   AF-A0A3D0DKX2-F1
#
_cell.length_a   1.000
_cell.length_b   1.000
_cell.length_c   1.000
_cell.angle_alpha   90.00
_cell.angle_beta   90.00
_cell.angle_gamma   90.00
#
_symmetry.space_group_name_H-M   'P 1'
#
loop_
_entity.id
_entity.type
_entity.pdbx_description
1 polymer ?
#
loop_
_entity_poly.entity_id
_entity_poly.type
_entity_poly.pdbx_seq_one_letter_code
_entity_poly.pdbx_strand_id
1 'polypeptide(L)' 'MLTLFFIVLLFVFIGKMIHLAFKFAWGISKIVLAIVSFPLILVGLAIAGFMWVSIIILIIAGILSLLTGLVTG' A
#
# COMPACT_ATOMS: atom_id res chain seq x y z
N MET A 1 8.87 49.32 -18.97
CA MET A 1 8.05 49.62 -17.77
C MET A 1 6.81 48.70 -17.71
N LEU A 2 5.89 48.74 -18.69
CA LEU A 2 4.70 47.86 -18.74
C LEU A 2 5.02 46.37 -18.99
N THR A 3 6.04 46.09 -19.79
CA THR A 3 6.47 44.73 -20.17
C THR A 3 6.95 43.89 -18.98
N LEU A 4 7.68 44.49 -18.03
CA LEU A 4 8.12 43.81 -16.81
C LEU A 4 6.93 43.44 -15.93
N PHE A 5 5.96 44.35 -15.80
CA PHE A 5 4.73 44.10 -15.05
C PHE A 5 3.94 42.93 -15.67
N PHE A 6 3.82 42.90 -16.99
CA PHE A 6 3.14 41.83 -17.73
C PHE A 6 3.83 40.47 -17.55
N ILE A 7 5.16 40.43 -17.58
CA ILE A 7 5.95 39.21 -17.34
C ILE A 7 5.73 38.68 -15.92
N VAL A 8 5.72 39.55 -14.92
CA VAL A 8 5.47 39.15 -13.52
C VAL A 8 4.06 38.60 -13.35
N LEU A 9 3.04 39.24 -13.94
CA LEU A 9 1.67 38.72 -13.90
C LEU A 9 1.55 37.34 -14.59
N LEU A 10 2.22 37.15 -15.73
CA LEU A 10 2.24 35.86 -16.41
C LEU A 10 2.86 34.76 -15.55
N PHE A 11 3.99 35.05 -14.89
CA PHE A 11 4.62 34.09 -13.97
C PHE A 11 3.72 33.70 -12.80
N VAL A 12 3.01 34.67 -12.20
CA VAL A 12 2.05 34.40 -11.12
C VAL A 12 0.88 33.56 -11.61
N PHE A 13 0.34 33.86 -12.79
CA PHE A 13 -0.76 33.11 -13.38
C PHE A 13 -0.35 31.66 -13.71
N ILE A 14 0.81 31.47 -14.33
CA ILE A 14 1.39 30.16 -14.65
C ILE A 14 1.70 29.37 -13.39
N GLY A 15 2.33 29.99 -12.38
CA GLY A 15 2.61 29.34 -11.09
C GLY A 15 1.33 28.83 -10.41
N LYS A 16 0.25 29.61 -10.47
CA LYS A 16 -1.05 29.23 -9.89
C LYS A 16 -1.72 28.08 -10.67
N MET A 17 -1.59 28.06 -12.00
CA MET A 17 -2.06 26.94 -12.84
C MET A 17 -1.26 25.66 -12.63
N ILE A 18 0.06 25.75 -12.46
CA ILE A 18 0.94 24.61 -12.16
C ILE A 18 0.56 23.96 -10.83
N HIS A 19 0.29 24.76 -9.79
CA HIS A 19 -0.16 24.24 -8.50
C HIS A 19 -1.48 23.45 -8.61
N LEU A 20 -2.43 23.96 -9.41
CA LEU A 20 -3.67 23.24 -9.71
C LEU A 20 -3.41 21.94 -10.47
N ALA A 21 -2.56 21.98 -11.50
CA ALA A 21 -2.21 20.80 -12.28
C ALA A 21 -1.55 19.70 -11.41
N PHE A 22 -0.62 20.07 -10.53
CA PHE A 22 -0.02 19.12 -9.58
C PHE A 22 -1.05 18.56 -8.59
N LYS A 23 -1.97 19.38 -8.09
CA LYS A 23 -3.04 18.93 -7.20
C LYS A 23 -3.95 17.90 -7.89
N PHE A 24 -4.28 18.11 -9.16
CA PHE A 24 -5.04 17.16 -9.97
C PHE A 24 -4.23 15.90 -10.29
N ALA A 25 -2.97 16.04 -10.71
CA ALA A 25 -2.07 14.93 -11.01
C ALA A 25 -1.82 14.04 -9.77
N TRP A 26 -1.73 14.62 -8.58
CA TRP A 26 -1.61 13.88 -7.32
C TRP A 26 -2.85 13.04 -7.03
N GLY A 27 -4.05 13.54 -7.35
CA GLY A 27 -5.30 12.79 -7.24
C GLY A 27 -5.30 11.53 -8.11
N ILE A 28 -4.87 11.64 -9.37
CA ILE A 28 -4.79 10.50 -10.31
C ILE A 28 -3.69 9.53 -9.89
N SER A 29 -2.53 10.05 -9.49
CA SER A 29 -1.39 9.25 -9.05
C SER A 29 -1.76 8.36 -7.87
N LYS A 30 -2.59 8.84 -6.93
CA LYS A 30 -3.11 8.03 -5.82
C LYS A 30 -3.98 6.87 -6.28
N ILE A 31 -4.81 7.05 -7.31
CA ILE A 31 -5.68 6.00 -7.85
C ILE A 31 -4.82 4.93 -8.52
N VAL A 32 -3.84 5.33 -9.32
CA VAL A 32 -2.89 4.41 -9.97
C VAL A 32 -2.09 3.64 -8.91
N LEU A 33 -1.56 4.34 -7.90
CA LEU A 33 -0.88 3.71 -6.77
C LEU A 33 -1.80 2.76 -6.00
N ALA A 34 -3.06 3.12 -5.77
CA ALA A 34 -4.02 2.26 -5.10
C ALA A 34 -4.27 0.99 -5.92
N ILE A 35 -4.54 1.10 -7.23
CA ILE A 35 -4.76 -0.06 -8.10
C ILE A 35 -3.54 -0.98 -8.16
N VAL A 36 -2.32 -0.41 -8.19
CA VAL A 36 -1.08 -1.18 -8.25
C VAL A 36 -0.67 -1.76 -6.89
N SER A 37 -0.91 -1.05 -5.79
CA SER A 37 -0.57 -1.51 -4.43
C SER A 37 -1.62 -2.42 -3.79
N PHE A 38 -2.88 -2.32 -4.22
CA PHE A 38 -3.97 -3.17 -3.75
C PHE A 38 -3.70 -4.68 -3.92
N PRO A 39 -3.21 -5.19 -5.08
CA PRO A 39 -2.84 -6.60 -5.18
C PRO A 39 -1.69 -6.97 -4.23
N LEU A 40 -0.75 -6.05 -3.98
CA LEU A 40 0.33 -6.26 -3.02
C LEU A 40 -0.20 -6.42 -1.59
N ILE A 41 -1.16 -5.59 -1.18
CA ILE A 41 -1.83 -5.65 0.12
C ILE A 41 -2.63 -6.95 0.25
N LEU A 42 -3.35 -7.36 -0.80
CA LEU A 42 -4.10 -8.61 -0.83
C LEU A 42 -3.18 -9.83 -0.68
N VAL A 43 -2.02 -9.85 -1.33
CA VAL A 43 -1.03 -10.92 -1.17
C VAL A 43 -0.48 -10.94 0.25
N GLY A 44 -0.12 -9.79 0.81
CA GLY A 44 0.34 -9.69 2.20
C GLY A 44 -0.72 -10.20 3.20
N LEU A 45 -1.99 -9.83 2.99
CA LEU A 45 -3.11 -10.28 3.80
C LEU A 45 -3.35 -11.80 3.68
N ALA A 46 -3.27 -12.35 2.47
CA ALA A 46 -3.40 -13.79 2.24
C ALA A 46 -2.30 -14.57 2.97
N ILE A 47 -1.04 -14.14 2.87
CA ILE A 47 0.09 -14.76 3.58
C ILE A 47 -0.12 -14.72 5.09
N ALA A 48 -0.52 -13.56 5.63
CA ALA A 48 -0.82 -13.42 7.06
C ALA A 48 -1.95 -14.36 7.51
N GLY A 49 -3.01 -14.49 6.70
CA GLY A 49 -4.12 -15.42 6.95
C GLY A 49 -3.69 -16.89 6.94
N PHE A 50 -2.90 -17.31 5.96
CA PHE A 50 -2.38 -18.68 5.89
C PHE A 50 -1.44 -19.01 7.05
N MET A 51 -0.63 -18.06 7.49
CA MET A 51 0.28 -18.24 8.62
C MET A 51 -0.50 -18.56 9.91
N TRP A 52 -1.64 -17.91 10.15
CA TRP A 52 -2.51 -18.21 11.30
C TRP A 52 -3.04 -19.65 11.27
N VAL A 53 -3.54 -20.09 10.11
CA VAL A 53 -4.05 -21.47 9.92
C VAL A 53 -2.94 -22.49 10.11
N SER A 54 -1.74 -22.21 9.60
CA SER A 54 -0.58 -23.10 9.71
C SER A 54 -0.13 -23.29 11.17
N ILE A 55 -0.13 -22.21 11.98
CA ILE A 55 0.20 -22.27 13.41
C ILE A 55 -0.79 -23.15 14.18
N ILE A 56 -2.10 -23.01 13.92
CA ILE A 56 -3.12 -23.83 14.59
C ILE A 56 -2.92 -25.31 14.28
N ILE A 57 -2.68 -25.66 13.02
CA ILE A 57 -2.44 -27.03 12.60
C ILE A 57 -1.16 -27.60 13.23
N LEU A 58 -0.08 -26.81 13.30
CA LEU A 58 1.18 -27.21 13.94
C LEU A 58 1.00 -27.50 15.43
N ILE A 59 0.23 -26.68 16.14
CA ILE A 59 -0.04 -26.90 17.58
C ILE A 59 -0.78 -28.22 17.78
N ILE A 60 -1.82 -28.49 16.99
CA ILE A 60 -2.59 -29.74 17.09
C ILE A 60 -1.69 -30.95 16.77
N ALA A 61 -0.96 -30.89 15.66
CA ALA A 61 -0.04 -31.96 15.28
C ALA A 61 1.06 -32.20 16.31
N GLY A 62 1.59 -31.12 16.92
CA GLY A 62 2.58 -31.19 17.98
C GLY A 62 2.04 -31.87 19.24
N ILE A 63 0.81 -31.53 19.67
CA ILE A 63 0.18 -32.18 20.82
C ILE A 63 -0.04 -33.67 20.54
N LEU A 64 -0.55 -34.01 19.34
CA LEU A 64 -0.78 -35.40 18.95
C LEU A 64 0.51 -36.23 18.94
N SER A 65 1.63 -35.67 18.46
CA SER A 65 2.91 -36.38 18.44
C SER A 65 3.50 -36.59 19.84
N LEU A 66 3.31 -35.62 20.74
CA LEU A 66 3.72 -35.75 22.14
C LEU A 66 2.92 -36.85 22.86
N LEU A 67 1.60 -36.90 22.62
CA LEU A 67 0.74 -37.93 23.22
C LEU A 67 1.07 -39.32 22.70
N THR A 68 1.27 -39.49 21.39
CA THR A 68 1.65 -40.81 20.85
C THR A 68 3.01 -41.25 21.35
N GLY A 69 3.99 -40.34 21.42
CA GLY A 69 5.31 -40.63 21.99
C GLY A 69 5.27 -41.06 23.47
N LEU A 70 4.34 -40.53 24.25
CA LEU A 70 4.17 -40.91 25.67
C LEU A 70 3.46 -42.26 25.86
N VAL A 71 2.64 -42.69 24.90
CA VAL A 71 1.93 -43.98 24.94
C VAL A 71 2.79 -45.13 24.41
N THR A 72 3.71 -44.84 23.48
CA THR A 72 4.60 -45.85 22.87
C THR A 72 5.99 -45.95 23.51
N GLY A 73 6.32 -45.05 24.45
CA GLY A 73 7.56 -45.05 25.24
C GLY A 73 7.48 -45.83 26.54
#